data_AF-A0A644YY98-F1
#
_entry.id   AF-A0A644YY98-F1
#
_cell.length_a   1.000
_cell.length_b   1.000
_cell.length_c   1.000
_cell.angle_alpha   90.00
_cell.angle_beta   90.00
_cell.angle_gamma   90.00
#
_symmetry.space_group_name_H-M   'P 1'
#
loop_
_entity.id
_entity.type
_entity.pdbx_description
1 polymer ?
#
loop_
_entity_poly.entity_id
_entity_poly.type
_entity_poly.pdbx_seq_one_letter_code
_entity_poly.pdbx_strand_id
1 'polypeptide(L)'
;MKKRASIIILLFSLILNTSNIIAQKIPYMTQIDSKEMKYIDNTEVSISDWREYEFDMKNRFGSNSQEFLSTIPDTALFRRYYNYSFIHPNANNMEKQNFSNVDVGFMKNNYDKYPMIGVSYEQCIDYCKWRTERFNWKIKGVKQIEFSLPSPEDYKKAESYAEITFNPPLSILKDKKSGKPQGITDNVIEYTLGNKDQVLDRPIGFRCIAKIIK
;
A
#
# COMPACT_ATOMS: atom_id res chain seq x y z
N MET A 1 38.26 -5.49 66.79
CA MET A 1 38.31 -5.24 65.34
C MET A 1 37.08 -5.85 64.68
N LYS A 2 36.06 -5.05 64.31
CA LYS A 2 34.92 -5.48 63.49
C LYS A 2 34.74 -4.44 62.38
N LYS A 3 35.20 -4.75 61.16
CA LYS A 3 35.00 -3.89 59.99
C LYS A 3 33.53 -4.02 59.55
N ARG A 4 32.76 -2.94 59.69
CA ARG A 4 31.44 -2.81 59.07
C ARG A 4 31.67 -2.49 57.59
N ALA A 5 31.29 -3.40 56.70
CA ALA A 5 31.26 -3.15 55.27
C ALA A 5 29.98 -2.35 54.96
N SER A 6 30.15 -1.08 54.60
CA SER A 6 29.05 -0.25 54.09
C SER A 6 28.72 -0.70 52.66
N ILE A 7 27.54 -1.27 52.47
CA ILE A 7 26.98 -1.56 51.15
C ILE A 7 26.56 -0.22 50.54
N ILE A 8 27.33 0.24 49.56
CA ILE A 8 26.95 1.35 48.69
C ILE A 8 25.90 0.80 47.74
N ILE A 9 24.63 1.09 48.00
CA ILE A 9 23.55 0.86 47.05
C ILE A 9 23.70 1.93 45.97
N LEU A 10 24.36 1.55 44.87
CA LEU A 10 24.32 2.30 43.62
C LEU A 10 22.86 2.29 43.14
N LEU A 11 22.13 3.35 43.46
CA LEU A 11 20.89 3.73 42.77
C LEU A 11 21.29 4.00 41.31
N PHE A 12 21.28 2.95 40.50
CA PHE A 12 21.24 3.06 39.06
C PHE A 12 19.92 3.76 38.75
N SER A 13 19.98 5.09 38.61
CA SER A 13 18.90 5.84 38.01
C SER A 13 18.65 5.18 36.67
N LEU A 14 17.52 4.47 36.54
CA LEU A 14 16.91 4.22 35.25
C LEU A 14 16.58 5.60 34.69
N ILE A 15 17.57 6.19 34.03
CA ILE A 15 17.31 7.16 32.98
C ILE A 15 16.55 6.34 31.95
N LEU A 16 15.22 6.35 32.09
CA LEU A 16 14.32 6.00 31.00
C LEU A 16 14.83 6.80 29.82
N ASN A 17 15.39 6.11 28.83
CA ASN A 17 15.76 6.68 27.54
C ASN A 17 14.45 7.17 26.89
N THR A 18 14.00 8.36 27.29
CA THR A 18 12.82 9.04 26.75
C THR A 18 13.12 9.66 25.38
N SER A 19 14.31 9.42 24.83
CA SER A 19 14.76 9.94 23.54
C SER A 19 14.40 9.09 22.32
N ASN A 20 13.66 7.97 22.48
CA ASN A 20 13.24 7.11 21.36
C ASN A 20 11.73 7.16 21.04
N ILE A 21 11.02 8.23 21.41
CA ILE A 21 9.68 8.54 20.87
C ILE A 21 9.82 9.46 19.65
N ILE A 22 10.87 9.27 18.84
CA ILE A 22 11.05 9.95 17.57
C ILE A 22 10.19 9.20 16.56
N ALA A 23 8.99 9.73 16.29
CA ALA A 23 8.14 9.46 15.13
C ALA A 23 8.27 8.05 14.55
N GLN A 24 7.55 7.07 15.12
CA GLN A 24 7.53 5.72 14.56
C GLN A 24 7.19 5.80 13.06
N LYS A 25 8.17 5.55 12.18
CA LYS A 25 8.01 5.65 10.73
C LYS A 25 6.85 4.74 10.30
N ILE A 26 5.93 5.24 9.47
CA ILE A 26 4.90 4.37 8.90
C ILE A 26 5.62 3.39 7.97
N PRO A 27 5.50 2.06 8.17
CA PRO A 27 6.24 1.09 7.38
C PRO A 27 6.01 1.32 5.88
N TYR A 28 7.08 1.21 5.10
CA TYR A 28 7.04 1.27 3.63
C TYR A 28 6.61 2.62 3.03
N MET A 29 6.66 3.69 3.83
CA MET A 29 6.32 5.05 3.39
C MET A 29 7.44 6.05 3.68
N THR A 30 7.47 7.12 2.90
CA THR A 30 8.40 8.26 3.06
C THR A 30 7.65 9.52 3.46
N GLN A 31 8.18 10.22 4.46
CA GLN A 31 7.62 11.52 4.88
C GLN A 31 7.89 12.57 3.80
N ILE A 32 6.83 13.16 3.25
CA ILE A 32 6.92 14.19 2.21
C ILE A 32 6.50 15.57 2.71
N ASP A 33 5.82 15.62 3.86
CA ASP A 33 5.48 16.86 4.54
C ASP A 33 5.56 16.65 6.05
N SER A 34 6.59 17.23 6.66
CA SER A 34 6.81 17.12 8.11
C SER A 34 5.86 18.02 8.91
N LYS A 35 5.36 19.11 8.32
CA LYS A 35 4.44 20.04 8.99
C LYS A 35 3.03 19.47 9.06
N GLU A 36 2.59 18.81 7.99
CA GLU A 36 1.28 18.16 7.92
C GLU A 36 1.31 16.69 8.34
N MET A 37 2.48 16.17 8.73
CA MET A 37 2.70 14.77 9.12
C MET A 37 2.21 13.78 8.04
N LYS A 38 2.54 14.08 6.78
CA LYS A 38 2.17 13.26 5.62
C LYS A 38 3.31 12.36 5.15
N TYR A 39 2.94 11.13 4.85
CA TYR A 39 3.82 10.08 4.36
C TYR A 39 3.21 9.46 3.10
N ILE A 40 3.99 9.21 2.06
CA ILE A 40 3.51 8.56 0.83
C ILE A 40 4.11 7.17 0.69
N ASP A 41 3.37 6.22 0.11
CA ASP A 41 3.92 4.90 -0.18
C ASP A 41 5.17 4.97 -1.07
N ASN A 42 6.13 4.11 -0.76
CA ASN A 42 7.38 4.03 -1.53
C ASN A 42 7.16 3.44 -2.93
N THR A 43 6.11 2.67 -3.13
CA THR A 43 5.72 2.10 -4.42
C THR A 43 4.21 2.26 -4.60
N GLU A 44 3.74 2.00 -5.81
CA GLU A 44 2.33 1.78 -6.09
C GLU A 44 1.78 0.63 -5.24
N VAL A 45 0.45 0.60 -5.08
CA VAL A 45 -0.27 -0.56 -4.55
C VAL A 45 -0.01 -1.73 -5.48
N SER A 46 0.44 -2.85 -4.93
CA SER A 46 0.72 -4.04 -5.71
C SER A 46 -0.52 -4.93 -5.87
N ILE A 47 -0.47 -5.85 -6.82
CA ILE A 47 -1.48 -6.91 -6.95
C ILE A 47 -1.64 -7.69 -5.63
N SER A 48 -0.56 -7.96 -4.91
CA SER A 48 -0.61 -8.63 -3.59
C SER A 48 -1.36 -7.81 -2.55
N ASP A 49 -1.08 -6.51 -2.48
CA ASP A 49 -1.75 -5.61 -1.54
C ASP A 49 -3.27 -5.56 -1.83
N TRP A 50 -3.66 -5.52 -3.10
CA TRP A 50 -5.07 -5.57 -3.51
C TRP A 50 -5.74 -6.91 -3.15
N ARG A 51 -5.03 -8.04 -3.31
CA ARG A 51 -5.53 -9.35 -2.91
C ARG A 51 -5.77 -9.45 -1.40
N GLU A 52 -4.97 -8.78 -0.56
CA GLU A 52 -5.25 -8.70 0.89
C GLU A 52 -6.57 -7.96 1.16
N TYR A 53 -6.81 -6.86 0.45
CA TYR A 53 -8.07 -6.11 0.54
C TYR A 53 -9.28 -6.97 0.14
N GLU A 54 -9.22 -7.57 -1.04
CA GLU A 54 -10.25 -8.47 -1.56
C GLU A 54 -10.54 -9.64 -0.62
N PHE A 55 -9.49 -10.25 -0.06
CA PHE A 55 -9.62 -11.33 0.91
C PHE A 55 -10.30 -10.89 2.22
N ASP A 56 -9.94 -9.71 2.76
CA ASP A 56 -10.60 -9.17 3.96
C ASP A 56 -12.08 -8.86 3.69
N MET A 57 -12.42 -8.27 2.54
CA MET A 57 -13.82 -8.01 2.17
C MET A 57 -14.62 -9.30 2.06
N LYS A 58 -14.07 -10.32 1.39
CA LYS A 58 -14.69 -11.64 1.31
C LYS A 58 -14.98 -12.25 2.67
N ASN A 59 -14.00 -12.21 3.57
CA ASN A 59 -14.10 -12.87 4.87
C ASN A 59 -15.05 -12.14 5.83
N ARG A 60 -15.13 -10.81 5.73
CA ARG A 60 -15.99 -9.99 6.58
C ARG A 60 -17.45 -10.00 6.12
N PHE A 61 -17.68 -9.99 4.81
CA PHE A 61 -19.02 -9.73 4.24
C PHE A 61 -19.58 -10.90 3.42
N GLY A 62 -18.74 -11.87 3.04
CA GLY A 62 -19.12 -13.03 2.22
C GLY A 62 -18.84 -12.81 0.73
N SER A 63 -18.76 -13.92 -0.03
CA SER A 63 -18.41 -13.87 -1.46
C SER A 63 -19.49 -13.31 -2.39
N ASN A 64 -20.71 -13.09 -1.87
CA ASN A 64 -21.83 -12.54 -2.63
C ASN A 64 -22.17 -11.12 -2.21
N SER A 65 -21.38 -10.55 -1.30
CA SER A 65 -21.64 -9.23 -0.74
C SER A 65 -21.28 -8.15 -1.76
N GLN A 66 -21.97 -7.01 -1.68
CA GLN A 66 -21.66 -5.87 -2.54
C GLN A 66 -20.25 -5.33 -2.27
N GLU A 67 -19.79 -5.37 -1.01
CA GLU A 67 -18.45 -4.97 -0.59
C GLU A 67 -17.39 -5.80 -1.31
N PHE A 68 -17.50 -7.14 -1.28
CA PHE A 68 -16.58 -8.02 -1.99
C PHE A 68 -16.68 -7.88 -3.51
N LEU A 69 -17.89 -7.87 -4.08
CA LEU A 69 -18.06 -7.73 -5.53
C LEU A 69 -17.54 -6.39 -6.05
N SER A 70 -17.56 -5.34 -5.21
CA SER A 70 -16.99 -4.04 -5.55
C SER A 70 -15.46 -4.00 -5.59
N THR A 71 -14.75 -5.03 -5.08
CA THR A 71 -13.30 -5.12 -5.17
C THR A 71 -12.80 -5.72 -6.50
N ILE A 72 -13.70 -6.25 -7.32
CA ILE A 72 -13.33 -6.94 -8.57
C ILE A 72 -12.83 -5.90 -9.58
N PRO A 73 -11.58 -5.99 -10.04
CA PRO A 73 -11.06 -5.08 -11.06
C PRO A 73 -11.61 -5.42 -12.46
N ASP A 74 -11.44 -4.51 -13.40
CA ASP A 74 -11.67 -4.78 -14.83
C ASP A 74 -10.64 -5.80 -15.34
N THR A 75 -11.09 -7.06 -15.43
CA THR A 75 -10.25 -8.18 -15.91
C THR A 75 -9.84 -8.05 -17.38
N ALA A 76 -10.57 -7.27 -18.20
CA ALA A 76 -10.19 -7.04 -19.59
C ALA A 76 -8.96 -6.13 -19.68
N LEU A 77 -8.81 -5.15 -18.78
CA LEU A 77 -7.60 -4.34 -18.68
C LEU A 77 -6.40 -5.15 -18.21
N PHE A 78 -6.59 -6.05 -17.25
CA PHE A 78 -5.56 -7.03 -16.88
C PHE A 78 -5.10 -7.86 -18.08
N ARG A 79 -6.04 -8.40 -18.86
CA ARG A 79 -5.70 -9.18 -20.05
C ARG A 79 -4.98 -8.34 -21.10
N ARG A 80 -5.38 -7.08 -21.29
CA ARG A 80 -4.73 -6.16 -22.24
C ARG A 80 -3.28 -5.88 -21.85
N TYR A 81 -3.00 -5.59 -20.59
CA TYR A 81 -1.70 -5.08 -20.15
C TYR A 81 -0.74 -6.17 -19.65
N TYR A 82 -1.27 -7.18 -18.96
CA TYR A 82 -0.47 -8.29 -18.45
C TYR A 82 -0.60 -9.56 -19.27
N ASN A 83 -1.44 -9.61 -20.30
CA ASN A 83 -1.74 -10.85 -21.03
C ASN A 83 -2.26 -11.98 -20.12
N TYR A 84 -2.94 -11.59 -19.04
CA TYR A 84 -3.46 -12.48 -18.00
C TYR A 84 -4.74 -11.89 -17.41
N SER A 85 -5.69 -12.73 -17.01
CA SER A 85 -6.92 -12.24 -16.37
C SER A 85 -6.77 -12.24 -14.86
N PHE A 86 -7.16 -11.16 -14.18
CA PHE A 86 -7.15 -11.14 -12.71
C PHE A 86 -8.08 -12.23 -12.15
N ILE A 87 -7.52 -13.16 -11.38
CA ILE A 87 -8.25 -14.26 -10.75
C ILE A 87 -8.74 -13.83 -9.37
N HIS A 88 -10.05 -13.74 -9.24
CA HIS A 88 -10.78 -13.40 -8.03
C HIS A 88 -11.23 -14.68 -7.28
N PRO A 89 -10.90 -14.87 -6.00
CA PRO A 89 -11.05 -16.16 -5.33
C PRO A 89 -12.49 -16.54 -4.88
N ASN A 90 -13.58 -16.05 -5.50
CA ASN A 90 -14.96 -16.61 -5.39
C ASN A 90 -16.03 -15.77 -6.16
N ALA A 91 -15.84 -15.45 -7.44
CA ALA A 91 -17.01 -15.14 -8.29
C ALA A 91 -17.65 -16.48 -8.69
N ASN A 92 -18.86 -16.75 -8.20
CA ASN A 92 -19.54 -18.05 -8.12
C ASN A 92 -19.83 -18.80 -9.44
N ASN A 93 -19.15 -18.45 -10.54
CA ASN A 93 -19.19 -19.12 -11.84
C ASN A 93 -17.80 -19.18 -12.52
N MET A 94 -16.70 -19.05 -11.77
CA MET A 94 -15.35 -19.28 -12.32
C MET A 94 -15.03 -20.77 -12.59
N GLU A 95 -15.97 -21.68 -12.32
CA GLU A 95 -15.85 -23.12 -12.56
C GLU A 95 -15.73 -23.52 -14.05
N LYS A 96 -15.82 -22.57 -14.99
CA LYS A 96 -15.73 -22.87 -16.44
C LYS A 96 -14.87 -21.88 -17.24
N GLN A 97 -13.92 -21.19 -16.61
CA GLN A 97 -12.86 -20.56 -17.40
C GLN A 97 -11.83 -21.65 -17.66
N ASN A 98 -11.70 -22.07 -18.92
CA ASN A 98 -10.57 -22.87 -19.38
C ASN A 98 -9.30 -22.02 -19.18
N PHE A 99 -8.76 -22.02 -17.96
CA PHE A 99 -7.49 -21.40 -17.66
C PHE A 99 -6.47 -22.05 -18.57
N SER A 100 -5.89 -21.25 -19.44
CA SER A 100 -4.82 -21.74 -20.29
C SER A 100 -3.63 -22.12 -19.40
N ASN A 101 -2.76 -23.03 -19.85
CA ASN A 101 -1.50 -23.32 -19.15
C ASN A 101 -0.64 -22.05 -18.95
N VAL A 102 -0.92 -21.00 -19.71
CA VAL A 102 -0.38 -19.65 -19.57
C VAL A 102 -0.84 -19.04 -18.24
N ASP A 103 -2.15 -19.03 -17.94
CA ASP A 103 -2.68 -18.47 -16.69
C ASP A 103 -2.09 -19.14 -15.43
N VAL A 104 -1.83 -20.44 -15.47
CA VAL A 104 -1.22 -21.20 -14.35
C VAL A 104 0.30 -20.96 -14.28
N GLY A 105 0.99 -20.85 -15.42
CA GLY A 105 2.40 -20.48 -15.49
C GLY A 105 2.67 -19.05 -14.98
N PHE A 106 1.67 -18.17 -15.11
CA PHE A 106 1.75 -16.79 -14.68
C PHE A 106 1.88 -16.66 -13.16
N MET A 107 1.11 -17.38 -12.34
CA MET A 107 1.25 -17.31 -10.86
C MET A 107 2.68 -17.59 -10.33
N LYS A 108 3.54 -18.24 -11.12
CA LYS A 108 4.92 -18.60 -10.77
C LYS A 108 5.93 -17.44 -10.89
N ASN A 109 5.61 -16.32 -11.56
CA ASN A 109 6.58 -15.26 -11.94
C ASN A 109 6.48 -13.94 -11.12
N ASN A 110 6.19 -13.98 -9.82
CA ASN A 110 6.16 -12.77 -8.96
C ASN A 110 5.14 -11.67 -9.36
N TYR A 111 4.03 -12.01 -10.02
CA TYR A 111 3.01 -11.00 -10.41
C TYR A 111 2.43 -10.21 -9.26
N ASP A 112 2.39 -10.81 -8.06
CA ASP A 112 2.00 -10.16 -6.81
C ASP A 112 2.77 -8.85 -6.52
N LYS A 113 3.94 -8.68 -7.15
CA LYS A 113 4.79 -7.50 -7.04
C LYS A 113 4.62 -6.51 -8.19
N TYR A 114 3.72 -6.72 -9.14
CA TYR A 114 3.41 -5.71 -10.17
C TYR A 114 2.42 -4.67 -9.62
N PRO A 115 2.39 -3.45 -10.17
CA PRO A 115 1.40 -2.45 -9.81
C PRO A 115 -0.01 -2.98 -10.05
N MET A 116 -0.94 -2.65 -9.17
CA MET A 116 -2.35 -2.92 -9.37
C MET A 116 -2.88 -1.96 -10.43
N ILE A 117 -3.58 -2.49 -11.44
CA ILE A 117 -4.21 -1.71 -12.52
C ILE A 117 -5.66 -2.16 -12.71
N GLY A 118 -6.41 -1.52 -13.61
CA GLY A 118 -7.78 -1.94 -13.93
C GLY A 118 -8.76 -1.73 -12.77
N VAL A 119 -8.41 -0.85 -11.82
CA VAL A 119 -9.28 -0.42 -10.73
C VAL A 119 -9.79 1.00 -11.02
N SER A 120 -11.03 1.28 -10.65
CA SER A 120 -11.61 2.62 -10.79
C SER A 120 -11.09 3.57 -9.71
N TYR A 121 -11.26 4.87 -9.92
CA TYR A 121 -10.96 5.88 -8.91
C TYR A 121 -11.69 5.59 -7.58
N GLU A 122 -12.97 5.25 -7.63
CA GLU A 122 -13.78 4.91 -6.46
C GLU A 122 -13.25 3.67 -5.74
N GLN A 123 -12.84 2.63 -6.47
CA GLN A 123 -12.20 1.44 -5.91
C GLN A 123 -10.90 1.79 -5.17
N CYS A 124 -10.08 2.69 -5.71
CA CYS A 124 -8.85 3.17 -5.05
C CYS A 124 -9.16 3.94 -3.75
N ILE A 125 -10.22 4.76 -3.74
CA ILE A 125 -10.68 5.47 -2.55
C ILE A 125 -11.12 4.48 -1.46
N ASP A 126 -11.91 3.46 -1.82
CA ASP A 126 -12.39 2.47 -0.87
C ASP A 126 -11.25 1.59 -0.33
N TYR A 127 -10.24 1.30 -1.16
CA TYR A 127 -9.01 0.67 -0.69
C TYR A 127 -8.27 1.51 0.37
N CYS A 128 -8.08 2.82 0.15
CA CYS A 128 -7.39 3.64 1.17
C CYS A 128 -8.25 3.78 2.46
N LYS A 129 -9.59 3.78 2.38
CA LYS A 129 -10.46 3.70 3.57
C LYS A 129 -10.30 2.37 4.31
N TRP A 130 -10.30 1.25 3.58
CA TRP A 130 -10.04 -0.06 4.17
C TRP A 130 -8.68 -0.11 4.86
N ARG A 131 -7.63 0.40 4.21
CA ARG A 131 -6.28 0.46 4.78
C ARG A 131 -6.24 1.30 6.06
N THR A 132 -7.00 2.40 6.10
CA THR A 132 -7.21 3.20 7.33
C THR A 132 -7.78 2.36 8.46
N GLU A 133 -8.85 1.61 8.21
CA GLU A 133 -9.45 0.74 9.23
C GLU A 133 -8.48 -0.34 9.71
N ARG A 134 -7.84 -1.06 8.79
CA ARG A 134 -6.93 -2.17 9.12
C ARG A 134 -5.70 -1.71 9.85
N PHE A 135 -5.08 -0.64 9.39
CA PHE A 135 -3.86 -0.14 10.00
C PHE A 135 -4.13 0.38 11.41
N ASN A 136 -5.15 1.22 11.60
CA ASN A 136 -5.51 1.73 12.92
C ASN A 136 -5.95 0.62 13.89
N TRP A 137 -6.59 -0.44 13.40
CA TRP A 137 -6.86 -1.62 14.21
C TRP A 137 -5.56 -2.32 14.66
N LYS A 138 -4.59 -2.51 13.76
CA LYS A 138 -3.29 -3.14 14.06
C LYS A 138 -2.44 -2.32 15.05
N ILE A 139 -2.48 -0.99 14.99
CA ILE A 139 -1.64 -0.09 15.81
C ILE A 139 -2.38 0.60 16.95
N LYS A 140 -3.54 0.08 17.35
CA LYS A 140 -4.45 0.69 18.33
C LYS A 140 -3.69 1.24 19.55
N GLY A 141 -3.94 2.51 19.89
CA GLY A 141 -3.34 3.18 21.05
C GLY A 141 -1.96 3.81 20.81
N VAL A 142 -1.41 3.70 19.60
CA VAL A 142 -0.14 4.35 19.23
C VAL A 142 -0.34 5.72 18.59
N LYS A 143 -1.18 5.78 17.56
CA LYS A 143 -1.54 6.99 16.79
C LYS A 143 -2.76 6.72 15.94
N GLN A 144 -3.36 7.78 15.41
CA GLN A 144 -4.44 7.68 14.44
C GLN A 144 -3.96 8.16 13.06
N ILE A 145 -4.15 7.32 12.05
CA ILE A 145 -3.70 7.57 10.68
C ILE A 145 -4.89 7.57 9.75
N GLU A 146 -4.90 8.46 8.76
CA GLU A 146 -5.84 8.47 7.66
C GLU A 146 -5.09 8.23 6.35
N PHE A 147 -5.48 7.18 5.62
CA PHE A 147 -5.00 6.91 4.27
C PHE A 147 -5.99 7.46 3.23
N SER A 148 -5.46 8.11 2.21
CA SER A 148 -6.22 8.60 1.06
C SER A 148 -5.41 8.45 -0.23
N LEU A 149 -6.00 8.76 -1.37
CA LEU A 149 -5.21 9.12 -2.56
C LEU A 149 -4.41 10.41 -2.27
N PRO A 150 -3.22 10.60 -2.86
CA PRO A 150 -2.50 11.85 -2.76
C PRO A 150 -3.24 12.97 -3.51
N SER A 151 -3.17 14.21 -3.01
CA SER A 151 -3.54 15.37 -3.82
C SER A 151 -2.53 15.57 -4.96
N PRO A 152 -2.86 16.33 -6.01
CA PRO A 152 -1.89 16.69 -7.04
C PRO A 152 -0.62 17.34 -6.47
N GLU A 153 -0.77 18.17 -5.42
CA GLU A 153 0.35 18.83 -4.74
C GLU A 153 1.19 17.84 -3.94
N ASP A 154 0.56 16.92 -3.21
CA ASP A 154 1.27 15.87 -2.47
C ASP A 154 2.02 14.94 -3.44
N TYR A 155 1.42 14.60 -4.57
CA TYR A 155 2.05 13.78 -5.61
C TYR A 155 3.27 14.49 -6.23
N LYS A 156 3.14 15.79 -6.54
CA LYS A 156 4.26 16.62 -7.03
C LYS A 156 5.38 16.76 -5.98
N LYS A 157 5.04 16.88 -4.69
CA LYS A 157 6.05 16.85 -3.62
C LYS A 157 6.78 15.51 -3.63
N ALA A 158 6.05 14.40 -3.69
CA ALA A 158 6.64 13.06 -3.70
C ALA A 158 7.58 12.83 -4.89
N GLU A 159 7.26 13.36 -6.07
CA GLU A 159 8.14 13.34 -7.24
C GLU A 159 9.51 13.95 -6.95
N SER A 160 9.58 15.05 -6.18
CA SER A 160 10.86 15.67 -5.79
C SER A 160 11.72 14.83 -4.84
N TYR A 161 11.11 13.87 -4.14
CA TYR A 161 11.79 12.90 -3.27
C TYR A 161 12.06 11.57 -3.98
N ALA A 162 11.49 11.37 -5.17
CA ALA A 162 11.49 10.08 -5.84
C ALA A 162 12.91 9.70 -6.29
N GLU A 163 13.22 8.42 -6.16
CA GLU A 163 14.35 7.86 -6.88
C GLU A 163 13.96 7.70 -8.35
N ILE A 164 14.66 8.40 -9.24
CA ILE A 164 14.50 8.26 -10.68
C ILE A 164 14.79 6.80 -11.04
N THR A 165 13.83 6.13 -11.67
CA THR A 165 14.04 4.79 -12.22
C THR A 165 13.97 4.83 -13.74
N PHE A 166 14.66 3.88 -14.38
CA PHE A 166 14.64 3.70 -15.83
C PHE A 166 13.88 2.43 -16.20
N ASN A 167 12.97 1.99 -15.32
CA ASN A 167 12.17 0.80 -15.55
C ASN A 167 11.19 1.09 -16.70
N PRO A 168 10.98 0.13 -17.62
CA PRO A 168 9.89 0.24 -18.57
C PRO A 168 8.55 0.26 -17.82
N PRO A 169 7.50 0.89 -18.38
CA PRO A 169 6.15 0.83 -17.80
C PRO A 169 5.72 -0.61 -17.50
N LEU A 170 4.90 -0.80 -16.46
CA LEU A 170 4.46 -2.10 -15.97
C LEU A 170 5.60 -3.04 -15.54
N SER A 171 6.61 -2.52 -14.86
CA SER A 171 7.67 -3.29 -14.21
C SER A 171 7.27 -3.79 -12.82
N ILE A 172 7.97 -4.83 -12.36
CA ILE A 172 7.92 -5.31 -10.98
C ILE A 172 8.29 -4.15 -10.04
N LEU A 173 7.46 -3.94 -9.02
CA LEU A 173 7.70 -3.00 -7.95
C LEU A 173 8.95 -3.43 -7.17
N LYS A 174 9.83 -2.45 -6.95
CA LYS A 174 11.05 -2.59 -6.15
C LYS A 174 10.72 -2.85 -4.68
N ASP A 175 11.73 -3.20 -3.89
CA ASP A 175 11.57 -3.40 -2.46
C ASP A 175 11.11 -2.10 -1.77
N LYS A 176 9.92 -2.18 -1.17
CA LYS A 176 9.28 -1.11 -0.40
C LYS A 176 10.15 -0.57 0.75
N LYS A 177 11.21 -1.27 1.15
CA LYS A 177 12.17 -0.86 2.19
C LYS A 177 13.17 0.21 1.75
N SER A 178 13.26 0.55 0.46
CA SER A 178 14.21 1.52 -0.11
C SER A 178 14.19 2.91 0.56
N GLY A 179 13.08 3.26 1.22
CA GLY A 179 12.96 4.49 1.99
C GLY A 179 12.81 5.75 1.13
N LYS A 180 12.60 5.61 -0.19
CA LYS A 180 12.24 6.68 -1.11
C LYS A 180 11.06 6.23 -1.99
N PRO A 181 10.19 7.17 -2.41
CA PRO A 181 9.22 6.89 -3.45
C PRO A 181 9.92 6.49 -4.75
N GLN A 182 9.35 5.50 -5.42
CA GLN A 182 9.78 4.95 -6.69
C GLN A 182 8.53 4.73 -7.54
N GLY A 183 8.68 4.60 -8.86
CA GLY A 183 7.54 4.36 -9.74
C GLY A 183 6.71 5.62 -10.06
N ILE A 184 7.08 6.78 -9.52
CA ILE A 184 6.31 8.03 -9.69
C ILE A 184 6.46 8.49 -11.14
N THR A 185 5.35 8.45 -11.89
CA THR A 185 5.21 8.84 -13.31
C THR A 185 5.85 7.93 -14.37
N ASP A 186 6.71 6.99 -13.99
CA ASP A 186 7.44 6.14 -14.94
C ASP A 186 6.84 4.73 -15.13
N ASN A 187 6.27 4.13 -14.08
CA ASN A 187 5.81 2.75 -14.13
C ASN A 187 4.34 2.61 -14.57
N VAL A 188 3.42 3.31 -13.91
CA VAL A 188 2.00 3.46 -14.30
C VAL A 188 1.57 4.92 -14.09
N ILE A 189 0.51 5.36 -14.76
CA ILE A 189 -0.13 6.61 -14.35
C ILE A 189 -0.89 6.33 -13.05
N GLU A 190 -0.98 7.29 -12.14
CA GLU A 190 -1.61 7.09 -10.84
C GLU A 190 -2.74 8.06 -10.57
N TYR A 191 -3.83 7.55 -10.00
CA TYR A 191 -4.91 8.40 -9.52
C TYR A 191 -4.43 9.35 -8.42
N THR A 192 -4.84 10.61 -8.54
CA THR A 192 -4.72 11.64 -7.49
C THR A 192 -6.11 12.19 -7.17
N LEU A 193 -6.30 12.75 -5.97
CA LEU A 193 -7.59 13.28 -5.54
C LEU A 193 -8.14 14.30 -6.54
N GLY A 194 -9.38 14.07 -6.97
CA GLY A 194 -10.08 14.94 -7.94
C GLY A 194 -9.69 14.72 -9.41
N ASN A 195 -8.67 13.91 -9.70
CA ASN A 195 -8.27 13.58 -11.06
C ASN A 195 -8.81 12.20 -11.47
N LYS A 196 -10.09 12.18 -11.89
CA LYS A 196 -10.80 10.96 -12.28
C LYS A 196 -10.57 10.54 -13.73
N ASP A 197 -10.35 11.52 -14.60
CA ASP A 197 -10.34 11.33 -16.06
C ASP A 197 -8.90 11.35 -16.58
N GLN A 198 -8.17 10.26 -16.38
CA GLN A 198 -6.85 10.09 -16.97
C GLN A 198 -6.96 9.44 -18.36
N VAL A 199 -6.21 9.97 -19.32
CA VAL A 199 -6.18 9.46 -20.69
C VAL A 199 -5.70 8.00 -20.66
N LEU A 200 -6.48 7.10 -21.26
CA LEU A 200 -6.29 5.63 -21.23
C LEU A 200 -5.15 5.13 -22.14
N ASP A 201 -4.20 5.97 -22.54
CA ASP A 201 -3.08 5.54 -23.38
C ASP A 201 -2.07 4.67 -22.60
N ARG A 202 -2.14 4.70 -21.27
CA ARG A 202 -1.31 3.93 -20.35
C ARG A 202 -2.15 3.28 -19.25
N PRO A 203 -1.65 2.18 -18.66
CA PRO A 203 -2.28 1.57 -17.49
C PRO A 203 -2.29 2.54 -16.31
N ILE A 204 -3.42 2.59 -15.60
CA ILE A 204 -3.61 3.42 -14.42
C ILE A 204 -3.60 2.53 -13.18
N GLY A 205 -2.73 2.87 -12.23
CA GLY A 205 -2.70 2.32 -10.88
C GLY A 205 -2.89 3.43 -9.84
N PHE A 206 -2.37 3.22 -8.63
CA PHE A 206 -2.42 4.21 -7.56
C PHE A 206 -1.46 3.88 -6.42
N ARG A 207 -1.24 4.85 -5.55
CA ARG A 207 -0.62 4.71 -4.24
C ARG A 207 -1.43 5.47 -3.20
N CYS A 208 -1.32 5.12 -1.92
CA CYS A 208 -1.93 5.94 -0.87
C CYS A 208 -0.90 6.91 -0.28
N ILE A 209 -1.43 8.00 0.25
CA ILE A 209 -0.76 8.87 1.22
C ILE A 209 -1.40 8.63 2.59
N ALA A 210 -0.61 8.74 3.65
CA ALA A 210 -1.01 8.64 5.03
C ALA A 210 -0.79 9.97 5.73
N LYS A 211 -1.79 10.45 6.46
CA LYS A 211 -1.69 11.60 7.36
C LYS A 211 -1.86 11.13 8.79
N ILE A 212 -0.93 11.50 9.67
CA ILE A 212 -1.12 11.29 11.11
C ILE A 212 -2.04 12.40 11.62
N ILE A 213 -3.18 12.02 12.21
CA ILE A 213 -4.22 12.96 12.65
C ILE A 213 -4.26 13.14 14.16
N LYS A 214 -3.77 12.17 14.95
CA LYS A 214 -3.61 12.23 16.41
C LYS A 214 -2.46 11.35 16.88
#